data_AF-A0AAU9JKT8-F1
#
_entry.id   AF-A0AAU9JKT8-F1
#
_cell.length_a   1.000
_cell.length_b   1.000
_cell.length_c   1.000
_cell.angle_alpha   90.00
_cell.angle_beta   90.00
_cell.angle_gamma   90.00
#
_symmetry.space_group_name_H-M   'P 1'
#
loop_
_entity.id
_entity.type
_entity.pdbx_description
1 polymer ?
#
loop_
_entity_poly.entity_id
_entity_poly.type
_entity_poly.pdbx_seq_one_letter_code
_entity_poly.pdbx_strand_id
1 'polypeptide(L)'
;MKCWKDQCENKLEFTCSCTNPPTYSCDEHIVAHMKTASNSRHLPDPLTISPNPETKRALIDCLHKSLSNLYELRRKTVLDFSMQIKQINEKMKIALESFDDSIKNQRKIISQIKTIKVISNGSKTEIDEMLVSEPEIAIKLLKDSFDIFIDQTSL
;
A
#
# COMPACT_ATOMS: atom_id res chain seq x y z
N MET A 1 9.11 -20.88 -48.07
CA MET A 1 9.27 -21.80 -46.92
C MET A 1 7.93 -21.90 -46.20
N LYS A 2 7.59 -23.06 -45.62
CA LYS A 2 6.34 -23.30 -44.86
C LYS A 2 6.65 -23.42 -43.36
N CYS A 3 5.66 -23.15 -42.49
CA CYS A 3 5.76 -23.37 -41.04
C CYS A 3 6.09 -24.84 -40.74
N TRP A 4 6.85 -25.07 -39.65
CA TRP A 4 7.26 -26.42 -39.21
C TRP A 4 6.07 -27.34 -38.91
N LYS A 5 4.88 -26.76 -38.66
CA LYS A 5 3.65 -27.50 -38.47
C LYS A 5 3.02 -27.83 -39.82
N ASP A 6 2.74 -29.12 -40.04
CA ASP A 6 2.12 -29.61 -41.27
C ASP A 6 0.82 -28.87 -41.59
N GLN A 7 0.63 -28.60 -42.90
CA GLN A 7 -0.53 -27.89 -43.46
C GLN A 7 -0.74 -26.45 -42.95
N CYS A 8 0.25 -25.84 -42.28
CA CYS A 8 0.16 -24.44 -41.89
C CYS A 8 0.56 -23.51 -43.05
N GLU A 9 -0.37 -22.65 -43.44
CA GLU A 9 -0.19 -21.65 -44.52
C GLU A 9 0.26 -20.27 -44.00
N ASN A 10 0.38 -20.11 -42.68
CA ASN A 10 0.74 -18.83 -42.07
C ASN A 10 2.15 -18.39 -42.45
N LYS A 11 2.32 -17.08 -42.53
CA LYS A 11 3.61 -16.43 -42.77
C LYS A 11 4.61 -16.81 -41.66
N LEU A 12 5.82 -17.13 -42.07
CA LEU A 12 6.92 -17.41 -41.15
C LEU A 12 7.42 -16.11 -40.51
N GLU A 13 7.57 -16.13 -39.19
CA GLU A 13 7.99 -14.95 -38.43
C GLU A 13 9.18 -15.23 -37.51
N PHE A 14 9.45 -16.49 -37.21
CA PHE A 14 10.53 -16.91 -36.31
C PHE A 14 11.33 -18.07 -36.90
N THR A 15 12.61 -18.14 -36.54
CA THR A 15 13.54 -19.22 -36.87
C THR A 15 14.15 -19.78 -35.59
N CYS A 16 14.33 -21.09 -35.56
CA CYS A 16 14.94 -21.78 -34.44
C CYS A 16 16.05 -22.71 -34.94
N SER A 17 17.24 -22.56 -34.36
CA SER A 17 18.43 -23.33 -34.68
C SER A 17 18.58 -24.61 -33.83
N CYS A 18 17.60 -24.96 -32.99
CA CYS A 18 17.60 -26.19 -32.19
C CYS A 18 17.67 -27.48 -33.02
N THR A 19 17.24 -27.43 -34.28
CA THR A 19 17.15 -28.57 -35.18
C THR A 19 18.10 -28.38 -36.36
N ASN A 20 18.57 -29.49 -36.93
CA ASN A 20 19.32 -29.49 -38.19
C ASN A 20 18.54 -30.30 -39.24
N PRO A 21 17.89 -29.66 -40.23
CA PRO A 21 17.94 -28.22 -40.54
C PRO A 21 17.13 -27.33 -39.55
N PRO A 22 17.38 -26.00 -39.51
CA PRO A 22 16.61 -25.07 -38.68
C PRO A 22 15.11 -25.15 -38.94
N THR A 23 14.32 -24.97 -37.90
CA THR A 23 12.85 -24.92 -37.99
C THR A 23 12.36 -23.49 -38.05
N TYR A 24 11.18 -23.29 -38.64
CA TYR A 24 10.58 -21.97 -38.80
C TYR A 24 9.14 -22.00 -38.29
N SER A 25 8.74 -21.02 -37.48
CA SER A 25 7.39 -20.91 -36.95
C SER A 25 6.74 -19.56 -37.30
N CYS A 26 5.42 -19.57 -37.45
CA CYS A 26 4.60 -18.36 -37.44
C CYS A 26 4.27 -17.95 -36.00
N ASP A 27 3.71 -16.75 -35.81
CA ASP A 27 3.30 -16.23 -34.49
C ASP A 27 2.32 -17.17 -33.77
N GLU A 28 1.32 -17.70 -34.48
CA GLU A 28 0.35 -18.65 -33.90
C GLU A 28 0.98 -19.95 -33.36
N HIS A 29 2.11 -20.38 -33.92
CA HIS A 29 2.72 -21.68 -33.64
C HIS A 29 4.02 -21.61 -32.85
N ILE A 30 4.47 -20.40 -32.46
CA ILE A 30 5.69 -20.23 -31.66
C ILE A 30 5.56 -20.89 -30.28
N VAL A 31 4.40 -20.77 -29.64
CA VAL A 31 4.16 -21.37 -28.32
C VAL A 31 4.21 -22.90 -28.39
N ALA A 32 3.64 -23.49 -29.46
CA ALA A 32 3.70 -24.93 -29.68
C ALA A 32 5.14 -25.41 -29.91
N HIS A 33 5.93 -24.64 -30.67
CA HIS A 33 7.35 -24.90 -30.89
C HIS A 33 8.14 -24.88 -29.57
N MET A 34 7.93 -23.88 -28.72
CA MET A 34 8.59 -23.78 -27.41
C MET A 34 8.22 -24.92 -26.45
N LYS A 35 7.02 -25.49 -26.60
CA LYS A 35 6.57 -26.63 -25.78
C LYS A 35 7.16 -27.96 -26.25
N THR A 36 7.39 -28.14 -27.55
CA THR A 36 7.89 -29.39 -28.13
C THR A 36 9.42 -29.48 -28.15
N ALA A 37 10.12 -28.35 -28.20
CA ALA A 37 11.57 -28.29 -28.09
C ALA A 37 12.00 -28.59 -26.64
N SER A 38 12.09 -29.87 -26.31
CA SER A 38 12.39 -30.42 -24.97
C SER A 38 13.70 -29.91 -24.32
N ASN A 39 14.55 -29.20 -25.07
CA ASN A 39 15.83 -28.65 -24.61
C ASN A 39 16.01 -27.13 -24.86
N SER A 40 15.01 -26.40 -25.40
CA SER A 40 15.22 -24.99 -25.74
C SER A 40 14.97 -24.06 -24.56
N ARG A 41 16.04 -23.57 -23.93
CA ARG A 41 16.01 -22.42 -23.01
C ARG A 41 16.02 -21.07 -23.72
N HIS A 42 15.82 -21.04 -25.02
CA HIS A 42 15.88 -19.81 -25.81
C HIS A 42 14.54 -19.53 -26.50
N LEU A 43 14.34 -18.26 -26.80
CA LEU A 43 13.27 -17.80 -27.67
C LEU A 43 13.77 -17.92 -29.12
N PRO A 44 12.96 -18.51 -30.04
CA PRO A 44 13.24 -18.47 -31.47
C PRO A 44 13.53 -17.04 -31.95
N ASP A 45 14.52 -16.88 -32.80
CA ASP A 45 14.90 -15.58 -33.34
C ASP A 45 13.84 -15.10 -34.35
N PRO A 46 13.38 -13.85 -34.28
CA PRO A 46 12.50 -13.32 -35.32
C PRO A 46 13.22 -13.30 -36.67
N LEU A 47 12.57 -13.85 -37.70
CA LEU A 47 13.11 -14.00 -39.06
C LEU A 47 13.50 -12.67 -39.71
N THR A 48 12.84 -11.59 -39.30
CA THR A 48 13.25 -10.17 -39.32
C THR A 48 11.97 -9.33 -39.38
N ILE A 49 11.91 -8.30 -38.54
CA ILE A 49 11.63 -6.89 -38.87
C ILE A 49 12.12 -6.16 -37.62
N SER A 50 13.25 -5.45 -37.71
CA SER A 50 13.49 -4.35 -36.77
C SER A 50 12.23 -3.50 -36.84
N PRO A 51 11.48 -3.28 -35.74
CA PRO A 51 10.22 -2.55 -35.80
C PRO A 51 10.47 -1.26 -36.56
N ASN A 52 9.55 -0.92 -37.48
CA ASN A 52 9.57 0.35 -38.20
C ASN A 52 9.96 1.45 -37.18
N PRO A 53 10.95 2.31 -37.50
CA PRO A 53 11.37 3.40 -36.62
C PRO A 53 10.20 4.21 -36.01
N GLU A 54 9.10 4.35 -36.75
CA GLU A 54 7.86 5.00 -36.28
C GLU A 54 7.17 4.20 -35.18
N THR A 55 7.01 2.88 -35.35
CA THR A 55 6.44 2.00 -34.31
C THR A 55 7.31 2.00 -33.06
N LYS A 56 8.63 1.97 -33.23
CA LYS A 56 9.58 2.06 -32.10
C LYS A 56 9.46 3.39 -31.37
N ARG A 57 9.36 4.51 -32.10
CA ARG A 57 9.16 5.85 -31.53
C ARG A 57 7.84 5.96 -30.80
N ALA A 58 6.74 5.50 -31.40
CA ALA A 58 5.42 5.49 -30.78
C ALA A 58 5.38 4.67 -29.48
N LEU A 59 6.08 3.53 -29.45
CA LEU A 59 6.20 2.71 -28.24
C LEU A 59 6.99 3.45 -27.15
N ILE A 60 8.12 4.08 -27.50
CA ILE A 60 8.92 4.88 -26.56
C ILE A 60 8.11 6.04 -25.98
N ASP A 61 7.35 6.75 -26.82
CA ASP A 61 6.52 7.87 -26.38
C ASP A 61 5.39 7.39 -25.45
N CYS A 62 4.78 6.24 -25.75
CA CYS A 62 3.78 5.62 -24.90
C CYS A 62 4.36 5.22 -23.53
N LEU A 63 5.57 4.65 -23.52
CA LEU A 63 6.27 4.28 -22.29
C LEU A 63 6.65 5.50 -21.46
N HIS A 64 7.15 6.58 -22.08
CA HIS A 64 7.45 7.83 -21.39
C HIS A 64 6.18 8.45 -20.78
N LYS A 65 5.07 8.49 -21.52
CA LYS A 65 3.80 9.01 -21.00
C LYS A 65 3.30 8.19 -19.81
N SER A 66 3.40 6.87 -19.91
CA SER A 66 3.01 5.96 -18.83
C SER A 66 3.88 6.18 -17.59
N LEU A 67 5.20 6.34 -17.78
CA LEU A 67 6.14 6.62 -16.71
C LEU A 67 5.84 7.97 -16.02
N SER A 68 5.59 9.03 -16.79
CA SER A 68 5.21 10.34 -16.24
C SER A 68 3.91 10.25 -15.42
N ASN A 69 2.89 9.56 -15.93
CA ASN A 69 1.64 9.34 -15.20
C ASN A 69 1.87 8.59 -13.88
N LEU A 70 2.75 7.59 -13.85
CA LEU A 70 3.09 6.87 -12.63
C LEU A 70 3.79 7.77 -11.60
N TYR A 71 4.67 8.66 -12.05
CA TYR A 71 5.31 9.64 -11.15
C TYR A 71 4.30 10.63 -10.57
N GLU A 72 3.38 11.15 -11.39
CA GLU A 72 2.32 12.04 -10.92
C GLU A 72 1.38 11.34 -9.93
N LEU A 73 0.98 10.10 -10.23
CA LEU A 73 0.13 9.31 -9.35
C LEU A 73 0.82 9.07 -8.00
N ARG A 74 2.09 8.64 -8.03
CA ARG A 74 2.89 8.47 -6.81
C ARG A 74 2.94 9.75 -5.99
N ARG A 75 3.24 10.89 -6.62
CA ARG A 75 3.29 12.19 -5.93
C ARG A 75 1.95 12.54 -5.29
N LYS A 76 0.85 12.36 -6.01
CA LYS A 76 -0.50 12.62 -5.51
C LYS A 76 -0.83 11.73 -4.31
N THR A 77 -0.56 10.43 -4.42
CA THR A 77 -0.81 9.47 -3.33
C THR A 77 -0.04 9.85 -2.06
N VAL A 78 1.23 10.24 -2.18
CA VAL A 78 2.03 10.68 -1.01
C VAL A 78 1.44 11.94 -0.36
N LEU A 79 1.00 12.91 -1.16
CA LEU A 79 0.36 14.14 -0.65
C LEU A 79 -0.97 13.83 0.04
N ASP A 80 -1.80 12.97 -0.55
CA ASP A 80 -3.08 12.58 0.01
C ASP A 80 -2.91 11.87 1.36
N PHE A 81 -1.96 10.94 1.47
CA PHE A 81 -1.64 10.28 2.75
C PHE A 81 -1.10 11.26 3.79
N SER A 82 -0.19 12.15 3.41
CA SER A 82 0.36 13.17 4.32
C SER A 82 -0.74 14.07 4.89
N MET A 83 -1.70 14.46 4.04
CA MET A 83 -2.85 15.26 4.46
C MET A 83 -3.78 14.47 5.41
N GLN A 84 -4.04 13.20 5.12
CA GLN A 84 -4.86 12.35 6.01
C GLN A 84 -4.22 12.15 7.37
N ILE A 85 -2.91 11.87 7.43
CA ILE A 85 -2.16 11.76 8.69
C ILE A 85 -2.28 13.05 9.50
N LYS A 86 -2.10 14.21 8.86
CA LYS A 86 -2.25 15.51 9.53
C LYS A 86 -3.66 15.70 10.10
N GLN A 87 -4.70 15.33 9.35
CA GLN A 87 -6.08 15.42 9.82
C GLN A 87 -6.39 14.47 10.98
N ILE A 88 -5.84 13.26 10.96
CA ILE A 88 -5.97 12.29 12.05
C ILE A 88 -5.30 12.83 13.31
N ASN A 89 -4.07 13.34 13.19
CA ASN A 89 -3.33 13.91 14.32
C ASN A 89 -4.07 15.10 14.95
N GLU A 90 -4.65 15.99 14.13
CA GLU A 90 -5.44 17.12 14.65
C GLU A 90 -6.69 16.64 15.39
N LYS A 91 -7.45 15.69 14.82
CA LYS A 91 -8.62 15.13 15.47
C LYS A 91 -8.27 14.42 16.78
N MET A 92 -7.14 13.71 16.80
CA MET A 92 -6.67 12.99 17.98
C MET A 92 -6.25 13.97 19.08
N LYS A 93 -5.58 15.07 18.72
CA LYS A 93 -5.25 16.15 19.67
C LYS A 93 -6.51 16.73 20.31
N ILE A 94 -7.52 17.08 19.51
CA ILE A 94 -8.80 17.61 20.01
C ILE A 94 -9.48 16.60 20.95
N ALA A 95 -9.45 15.30 20.60
CA ALA A 95 -10.01 14.26 21.45
C ALA A 95 -9.27 14.15 22.80
N LEU A 96 -7.93 14.19 22.79
CA LEU A 96 -7.12 14.15 24.02
C LEU A 96 -7.40 15.35 24.92
N GLU A 97 -7.48 16.56 24.36
CA GLU A 97 -7.84 17.77 25.11
C GLU A 97 -9.25 17.64 25.74
N SER A 98 -10.22 17.12 24.97
CA SER A 98 -11.57 16.86 25.47
C SER A 98 -11.61 15.82 26.59
N PHE A 99 -10.79 14.76 26.51
CA PHE A 99 -10.67 13.76 27.57
C PHE A 99 -10.05 14.35 28.84
N ASP A 100 -8.98 15.11 28.71
CA ASP A 100 -8.32 15.77 29.86
C ASP A 100 -9.30 16.72 30.57
N ASP A 101 -10.13 17.47 29.83
CA ASP A 101 -11.15 18.34 30.42
C ASP A 101 -12.29 17.57 31.08
N SER A 102 -12.70 16.43 30.51
CA SER A 102 -13.69 15.54 31.12
C SER A 102 -13.20 15.01 32.48
N ILE A 103 -11.94 14.59 32.56
CA ILE A 103 -11.34 14.14 33.83
C ILE A 103 -11.27 15.26 34.86
N LYS A 104 -10.85 16.47 34.46
CA LYS A 104 -10.85 17.63 35.38
C LYS A 104 -12.24 17.87 35.96
N ASN A 105 -13.28 17.80 35.11
CA ASN A 105 -14.67 17.93 35.56
C ASN A 105 -15.09 16.80 36.50
N GLN A 106 -14.76 15.55 36.19
CA GLN A 106 -15.03 14.41 37.09
C GLN A 106 -14.34 14.58 38.44
N ARG A 107 -13.06 14.98 38.48
CA ARG A 107 -12.34 15.27 39.73
C ARG A 107 -13.00 16.38 40.54
N LYS A 108 -13.48 17.44 39.88
CA LYS A 108 -14.22 18.54 40.52
C LYS A 108 -15.53 18.05 41.14
N ILE A 109 -16.29 17.22 40.43
CA ILE A 109 -17.55 16.62 40.94
C ILE A 109 -17.25 15.74 42.16
N ILE A 110 -16.25 14.85 42.08
CA ILE A 110 -15.84 13.98 43.19
C ILE A 110 -15.45 14.83 44.42
N SER A 111 -14.67 15.89 44.22
CA SER A 111 -14.29 16.81 45.31
C SER A 111 -15.51 17.46 45.94
N GLN A 112 -16.47 17.92 45.15
CA GLN A 112 -17.71 18.53 45.66
C GLN A 112 -18.55 17.52 46.45
N ILE A 113 -18.68 16.28 45.97
CA ILE A 113 -19.37 15.20 46.68
C ILE A 113 -18.68 14.91 48.02
N LYS A 114 -17.34 14.81 48.05
CA LYS A 114 -16.58 14.62 49.30
C LYS A 114 -16.85 15.77 50.29
N THR A 115 -16.86 17.02 49.84
CA THR A 115 -17.17 18.18 50.70
C THR A 115 -18.59 18.15 51.24
N ILE A 116 -19.60 17.85 50.40
CA ILE A 116 -21.00 17.70 50.82
C ILE A 116 -21.13 16.60 51.87
N LYS A 117 -20.41 15.48 51.68
CA LYS A 117 -20.40 14.35 52.60
C LYS A 117 -19.74 14.69 53.94
N VAL A 118 -18.67 15.50 53.96
CA VAL A 118 -18.05 16.00 55.21
C VAL A 118 -19.01 16.94 55.96
N ILE A 119 -19.81 17.73 55.25
CA ILE A 119 -20.82 18.60 55.86
C ILE A 119 -22.03 17.78 56.37
N SER A 120 -22.40 16.69 55.68
CA SER A 120 -23.59 15.89 56.01
C SER A 120 -23.36 14.85 57.09
N ASN A 121 -22.11 14.50 57.43
CA ASN A 121 -21.79 13.33 58.25
C ASN A 121 -20.59 13.58 59.19
N GLY A 122 -20.70 13.52 60.52
CA GLY A 122 -21.78 12.97 61.33
C GLY A 122 -21.90 11.43 61.26
N SER A 123 -21.79 10.82 60.06
CA SER A 123 -21.82 9.36 59.88
C SER A 123 -20.95 8.88 58.70
N LYS A 124 -19.96 8.03 58.95
CA LYS A 124 -19.03 7.55 57.91
C LYS A 124 -19.76 6.75 56.82
N THR A 125 -19.47 7.05 55.56
CA THR A 125 -19.46 6.03 54.51
C THR A 125 -18.21 6.26 53.66
N GLU A 126 -17.34 5.26 53.60
CA GLU A 126 -16.16 5.23 52.72
C GLU A 126 -16.64 5.14 51.26
N ILE A 127 -16.03 5.94 50.38
CA ILE A 127 -16.18 5.78 48.93
C ILE A 127 -14.89 5.13 48.48
N ASP A 128 -15.01 3.95 47.89
CA ASP A 128 -13.93 3.12 47.39
C ASP A 128 -13.11 3.88 46.32
N GLU A 129 -11.80 3.97 46.50
CA GLU A 129 -10.86 4.75 45.65
C GLU A 129 -10.65 4.13 44.26
N MET A 130 -11.21 2.93 44.01
CA MET A 130 -11.05 2.17 42.77
C MET A 130 -11.56 2.85 41.49
N LEU A 131 -12.45 3.85 41.59
CA LEU A 131 -13.04 4.51 40.40
C LEU A 131 -12.16 5.58 39.73
N VAL A 132 -11.02 5.95 40.34
CA VAL A 132 -10.17 7.05 39.82
C VAL A 132 -8.96 6.54 39.00
N SER A 133 -8.55 5.28 39.19
CA SER A 133 -7.32 4.74 38.58
C SER A 133 -7.45 4.30 37.12
N GLU A 134 -8.62 3.83 36.68
CA GLU A 134 -8.79 3.30 35.32
C GLU A 134 -8.67 4.37 34.21
N PRO A 135 -9.23 5.59 34.35
CA PRO A 135 -9.10 6.64 33.33
C PRO A 135 -7.66 7.14 33.16
N GLU A 136 -6.90 7.22 34.25
CA GLU A 136 -5.51 7.71 34.23
C GLU A 136 -4.57 6.73 33.53
N ILE A 137 -4.77 5.43 33.75
CA ILE A 137 -4.01 4.37 33.07
C ILE A 137 -4.33 4.35 31.57
N ALA A 138 -5.60 4.49 31.19
CA ALA A 138 -6.01 4.53 29.79
C ALA A 138 -5.41 5.72 29.02
N ILE A 139 -5.37 6.91 29.64
CA ILE A 139 -4.74 8.10 29.03
C ILE A 139 -3.23 7.94 28.92
N LYS A 140 -2.57 7.39 29.94
CA LYS A 140 -1.14 7.15 29.88
C LYS A 140 -0.79 6.20 28.73
N LEU A 141 -1.53 5.09 28.59
CA LEU A 141 -1.36 4.15 27.48
C LEU A 141 -1.61 4.80 26.11
N LEU A 142 -2.60 5.70 26.01
CA LEU A 142 -2.87 6.46 24.79
C LEU A 142 -1.75 7.45 24.46
N LYS A 143 -1.20 8.16 25.45
CA LYS A 143 -0.08 9.10 25.30
C LYS A 143 1.21 8.36 24.91
N ASP A 144 1.55 7.28 25.63
CA ASP A 144 2.71 6.45 25.34
C ASP A 144 2.65 5.84 23.92
N SER A 145 1.46 5.44 23.46
CA SER A 145 1.24 4.94 22.10
C SER A 145 1.40 6.03 21.03
N PHE A 146 1.08 7.28 21.38
CA PHE A 146 1.17 8.42 20.47
C PHE A 146 2.62 8.89 20.29
N ASP A 147 3.40 8.93 21.37
CA ASP A 147 4.81 9.31 21.33
C ASP A 147 5.63 8.32 20.49
N ILE A 148 5.37 7.02 20.61
CA ILE A 148 6.00 5.98 19.79
C ILE A 148 5.66 6.16 18.30
N PHE A 149 4.44 6.58 17.98
CA PHE A 149 4.01 6.77 16.59
C PHE A 149 4.60 8.03 15.95
N ILE A 150 4.77 9.12 16.72
CA ILE A 150 5.44 10.35 16.25
C ILE A 150 6.93 10.10 15.97
N ASP A 151 7.62 9.36 16.83
CA ASP A 151 9.04 9.02 16.62
C ASP A 151 9.26 8.17 15.36
N GLN A 152 8.29 7.32 14.99
CA GLN A 152 8.37 6.47 13.80
C GLN A 152 7.95 7.17 12.49
N THR A 153 7.29 8.33 12.57
CA THR A 153 6.79 9.08 11.41
C THR A 153 7.60 10.35 11.10
N SER A 154 8.64 10.62 11.89
CA SER A 154 9.62 11.68 11.65
C SER A 154 10.63 11.25 10.57
N LEU A 155 10.23 11.31 9.30
CA LEU A 155 11.05 11.10 8.09
C LEU A 155 11.13 12.37 7.25
#